data_AF-A0A5S3WQP6-F1
#
_entry.id   AF-A0A5S3WQP6-F1
#
_cell.length_a   1.000
_cell.length_b   1.000
_cell.length_c   1.000
_cell.angle_alpha   90.00
_cell.angle_beta   90.00
_cell.angle_gamma   90.00
#
_symmetry.space_group_name_H-M   'P 1'
#
loop_
_entity.id
_entity.type
_entity.pdbx_description
1 polymer ?
#
loop_
_entity_poly.entity_id
_entity_poly.type
_entity_poly.pdbx_seq_one_letter_code
_entity_poly.pdbx_strand_id
1 'polypeptide(L)'
;MHFKLALILIFLPFSSVAEKLVRVTFDETTICYPKSYSPNTSFMDSILAPIKGELDDSAGQQLVYIPAQRIKNKVPEYSLSHANDYNPKVMHDVNGIIYPLSTIDINGLSDNAWNIHQEIEKPIIYKDPKTDFFKVFTFKKEIGPWHLVKSAPVKNSIKQKAKDWYIGFCGKLAGSYNCKVNVVYKDIVYNYSLNEHNVSLHKQVEAALLEEIKSWENACPES
;
A
#
# COMPACT_ATOMS: atom_id res chain seq x y z
N MET A 1 2.83 -44.99 -53.94
CA MET A 1 3.32 -43.62 -53.66
C MET A 1 2.54 -43.05 -52.48
N HIS A 2 3.17 -42.93 -51.31
CA HIS A 2 2.59 -42.23 -50.16
C HIS A 2 3.58 -41.18 -49.71
N PHE A 3 3.33 -39.92 -50.09
CA PHE A 3 4.08 -38.78 -49.61
C PHE A 3 3.60 -38.46 -48.20
N LYS A 4 4.43 -38.74 -47.19
CA LYS A 4 4.20 -38.27 -45.82
C LYS A 4 4.68 -36.82 -45.75
N LEU A 5 3.73 -35.91 -45.51
CA LEU A 5 4.00 -34.51 -45.23
C LEU A 5 4.60 -34.42 -43.82
N ALA A 6 5.88 -34.05 -43.71
CA ALA A 6 6.53 -33.79 -42.43
C ALA A 6 6.19 -32.37 -41.98
N LEU A 7 5.42 -32.25 -40.89
CA LEU A 7 5.10 -30.98 -40.24
C LEU A 7 6.31 -30.58 -39.38
N ILE A 8 7.08 -29.59 -39.82
CA ILE A 8 8.18 -29.02 -39.03
C ILE A 8 7.58 -28.05 -38.01
N LEU A 9 7.50 -28.47 -36.74
CA LEU A 9 7.23 -27.57 -35.62
C LEU A 9 8.47 -26.69 -35.39
N ILE A 10 8.38 -25.42 -35.79
CA ILE A 10 9.36 -24.41 -35.44
C ILE A 10 9.10 -24.00 -33.98
N PHE A 11 9.87 -24.56 -33.05
CA PHE A 11 9.98 -24.03 -31.69
C PHE A 11 10.74 -22.70 -31.76
N LEU A 12 10.00 -21.59 -31.78
CA LEU A 12 10.59 -20.28 -31.49
C LEU A 12 10.99 -20.27 -30.01
N PRO A 13 12.27 -20.06 -29.66
CA PRO A 13 12.64 -19.87 -28.28
C PRO A 13 12.00 -18.55 -27.82
N PHE A 14 11.15 -18.62 -26.80
CA PHE A 14 10.76 -17.44 -26.04
C PHE A 14 12.02 -16.91 -25.38
N SER A 15 12.63 -15.90 -25.99
CA SER A 15 13.67 -15.09 -25.34
C SER A 15 13.03 -14.42 -24.13
N SER A 16 13.16 -15.02 -22.95
CA SER A 16 12.81 -14.35 -21.70
C SER A 16 13.78 -13.18 -21.54
N VAL A 17 13.34 -11.98 -21.87
CA VAL A 17 14.08 -10.76 -21.51
C VAL A 17 14.14 -10.77 -19.98
N ALA A 18 15.34 -10.99 -19.42
CA ALA A 18 15.53 -10.95 -17.99
C ALA A 18 15.04 -9.59 -17.47
N GLU A 19 14.08 -9.61 -16.55
CA GLU A 19 13.52 -8.38 -15.99
C GLU A 19 14.64 -7.62 -15.26
N LYS A 20 14.86 -6.35 -15.63
CA LYS A 20 15.87 -5.52 -14.99
C LYS A 20 15.43 -5.22 -13.55
N LEU A 21 16.28 -5.50 -12.58
CA LEU A 21 16.01 -5.25 -11.16
C LEU A 21 16.64 -3.94 -10.68
N VAL A 22 16.04 -3.34 -9.65
CA VAL A 22 16.57 -2.22 -8.87
C VAL A 22 16.92 -2.74 -7.49
N ARG A 23 18.20 -2.63 -7.10
CA ARG A 23 18.71 -3.05 -5.81
C ARG A 23 18.75 -1.85 -4.87
N VAL A 24 18.12 -1.98 -3.71
CA VAL A 24 18.08 -0.94 -2.67
C VAL A 24 18.20 -1.60 -1.30
N THR A 25 18.86 -0.92 -0.36
CA THR A 25 19.04 -1.39 1.01
C THR A 25 18.39 -0.40 1.96
N PHE A 26 17.56 -0.92 2.87
CA PHE A 26 16.88 -0.17 3.93
C PHE A 26 17.34 -0.75 5.26
N ASP A 27 18.04 0.07 6.06
CA ASP A 27 18.77 -0.39 7.24
C ASP A 27 19.64 -1.63 6.90
N GLU A 28 19.32 -2.83 7.42
CA GLU A 28 20.06 -4.07 7.16
C GLU A 28 19.44 -4.94 6.04
N THR A 29 18.23 -4.62 5.59
CA THR A 29 17.50 -5.43 4.61
C THR A 29 17.71 -4.92 3.19
N THR A 30 18.19 -5.80 2.29
CA THR A 30 18.34 -5.47 0.85
C THR A 30 17.24 -6.14 0.04
N ILE A 31 16.59 -5.38 -0.86
CA ILE A 31 15.61 -5.90 -1.81
C ILE A 31 15.98 -5.56 -3.26
N CYS A 32 15.59 -6.45 -4.17
CA CYS A 32 15.80 -6.31 -5.60
C CYS A 32 14.47 -6.43 -6.33
N TYR A 33 13.81 -5.29 -6.52
CA TYR A 33 12.46 -5.26 -7.08
C TYR A 33 12.50 -4.94 -8.59
N PRO A 34 11.48 -5.33 -9.36
CA PRO A 34 11.39 -5.04 -10.79
C PRO A 34 11.51 -3.55 -11.11
N LYS A 35 12.35 -3.18 -12.10
CA LYS A 35 12.44 -1.80 -12.60
C LYS A 35 11.11 -1.29 -13.13
N SER A 36 10.25 -2.18 -13.62
CA SER A 36 8.87 -1.88 -14.03
C SER A 36 8.01 -1.30 -12.90
N TYR A 37 8.38 -1.52 -11.64
CA TYR A 37 7.70 -0.96 -10.46
C TYR A 37 8.30 0.38 -10.02
N SER A 38 9.36 0.85 -10.67
CA SER A 38 9.88 2.19 -10.43
C SER A 38 9.08 3.23 -11.22
N PRO A 39 8.79 4.40 -10.63
CA PRO A 39 8.15 5.50 -11.34
C PRO A 39 8.91 5.89 -12.62
N ASN A 40 8.19 6.13 -13.74
CA ASN A 40 8.77 6.81 -14.89
C ASN A 40 8.92 8.30 -14.57
N THR A 41 10.16 8.77 -14.45
CA THR A 41 10.53 10.06 -13.86
C THR A 41 9.85 11.28 -14.50
N SER A 42 9.51 11.25 -15.79
CA SER A 42 8.93 12.42 -16.48
C SER A 42 7.46 12.72 -16.15
N PHE A 43 6.66 11.70 -15.85
CA PHE A 43 5.26 11.86 -15.40
C PHE A 43 5.17 12.09 -13.88
N MET A 44 6.23 11.67 -13.19
CA MET A 44 6.29 11.59 -11.74
C MET A 44 6.75 12.90 -11.11
N ASP A 45 7.56 13.71 -11.79
CA ASP A 45 7.82 15.10 -11.37
C ASP A 45 6.54 15.95 -11.26
N SER A 46 5.53 15.67 -12.10
CA SER A 46 4.25 16.41 -12.10
C SER A 46 3.23 15.84 -11.11
N ILE A 47 3.23 14.53 -10.86
CA ILE A 47 2.37 13.89 -9.84
C ILE A 47 2.94 14.02 -8.43
N LEU A 48 4.26 14.02 -8.27
CA LEU A 48 4.93 14.14 -6.97
C LEU A 48 5.13 15.58 -6.55
N ALA A 49 4.85 16.57 -7.39
CA ALA A 49 4.88 17.99 -7.03
C ALA A 49 4.23 18.31 -5.65
N PRO A 50 3.12 17.67 -5.22
CA PRO A 50 2.51 17.91 -3.91
C PRO A 50 3.26 17.32 -2.72
N ILE A 51 4.06 16.25 -2.93
CA ILE A 51 4.83 15.54 -1.89
C ILE A 51 6.34 15.66 -2.09
N LYS A 52 6.79 16.45 -3.06
CA LYS A 52 8.22 16.64 -3.40
C LYS A 52 9.02 17.23 -2.24
N GLY A 53 8.36 17.97 -1.34
CA GLY A 53 8.96 18.46 -0.09
C GLY A 53 8.98 17.44 1.06
N GLU A 54 8.28 16.31 0.93
CA GLU A 54 8.31 15.17 1.86
C GLU A 54 9.31 14.08 1.41
N LEU A 55 9.69 14.10 0.13
CA LEU A 55 10.74 13.27 -0.44
C LEU A 55 12.11 13.89 -0.12
N ASP A 56 12.60 13.64 1.08
CA ASP A 56 14.00 13.90 1.40
C ASP A 56 14.84 12.81 0.72
N ASP A 57 15.42 13.13 -0.44
CA ASP A 57 16.32 12.24 -1.21
C ASP A 57 17.52 11.75 -0.37
N SER A 58 17.76 12.32 0.82
CA SER A 58 18.80 11.88 1.77
C SER A 58 18.38 10.72 2.70
N ALA A 59 17.08 10.39 2.78
CA ALA A 59 16.55 9.43 3.76
C ALA A 59 16.48 7.96 3.27
N GLY A 60 16.98 7.66 2.06
CA GLY A 60 17.00 6.29 1.53
C GLY A 60 15.61 5.70 1.26
N GLN A 61 14.63 6.54 0.93
CA GLN A 61 13.26 6.11 0.62
C GLN A 61 13.13 5.73 -0.86
N GLN A 62 12.22 4.81 -1.17
CA GLN A 62 11.96 4.40 -2.55
C GLN A 62 10.47 4.40 -2.86
N LEU A 63 10.08 5.16 -3.86
CA LEU A 63 8.72 5.10 -4.39
C LEU A 63 8.58 3.85 -5.28
N VAL A 64 7.60 3.00 -4.97
CA VAL A 64 7.38 1.71 -5.62
C VAL A 64 5.90 1.53 -5.99
N TYR A 65 5.69 1.17 -7.26
CA TYR A 65 4.40 0.96 -7.91
C TYR A 65 4.19 -0.51 -8.20
N ILE A 66 3.31 -1.18 -7.45
CA ILE A 66 2.91 -2.55 -7.78
C ILE A 66 1.61 -2.47 -8.60
N PRO A 67 1.61 -2.97 -9.85
CA PRO A 67 0.41 -2.93 -10.68
C PRO A 67 -0.78 -3.59 -9.98
N ALA A 68 -1.96 -2.97 -10.09
CA ALA A 68 -3.20 -3.47 -9.50
C ALA A 68 -3.48 -4.94 -9.86
N GLN A 69 -3.17 -5.30 -11.13
CA GLN A 69 -3.34 -6.65 -11.64
C GLN A 69 -2.47 -7.67 -10.88
N ARG A 70 -1.28 -7.28 -10.43
CA ARG A 70 -0.40 -8.17 -9.67
C ARG A 70 -1.02 -8.53 -8.33
N ILE A 71 -1.66 -7.56 -7.67
CA ILE A 71 -2.40 -7.79 -6.42
C ILE A 71 -3.66 -8.60 -6.68
N LYS A 72 -4.42 -8.30 -7.73
CA LYS A 72 -5.62 -9.06 -8.13
C LYS A 72 -5.33 -10.54 -8.35
N ASN A 73 -4.18 -10.88 -8.93
CA ASN A 73 -3.78 -12.27 -9.15
C ASN A 73 -3.58 -13.04 -7.84
N LYS A 74 -3.28 -12.36 -6.73
CA LYS A 74 -3.13 -12.93 -5.39
C LYS A 74 -4.37 -12.76 -4.51
N VAL A 75 -5.16 -11.73 -4.77
CA VAL A 75 -6.39 -11.37 -4.05
C VAL A 75 -7.50 -11.25 -5.10
N PRO A 76 -8.16 -12.36 -5.47
CA PRO A 76 -9.16 -12.40 -6.55
C PRO A 76 -10.35 -11.47 -6.36
N GLU A 77 -10.62 -11.00 -5.14
CA GLU A 77 -11.68 -10.04 -4.82
C GLU A 77 -11.27 -8.59 -5.04
N TYR A 78 -9.99 -8.29 -5.24
CA TYR A 78 -9.47 -6.93 -5.37
C TYR A 78 -10.13 -6.18 -6.53
N SER A 79 -10.66 -4.99 -6.30
CA SER A 79 -11.22 -4.15 -7.36
C SER A 79 -10.10 -3.40 -8.07
N LEU A 80 -9.95 -3.65 -9.39
CA LEU A 80 -8.94 -2.97 -10.23
C LEU A 80 -9.33 -1.52 -10.55
N SER A 81 -10.63 -1.24 -10.60
CA SER A 81 -11.14 0.09 -10.92
C SER A 81 -12.53 0.32 -10.34
N HIS A 82 -12.81 1.54 -9.90
CA HIS A 82 -14.17 2.00 -9.62
C HIS A 82 -14.38 3.42 -10.18
N ALA A 83 -15.65 3.82 -10.30
CA ALA A 83 -15.99 5.21 -10.59
C ALA A 83 -15.77 6.06 -9.33
N ASN A 84 -15.21 7.26 -9.50
CA ASN A 84 -15.23 8.28 -8.44
C ASN A 84 -16.13 9.46 -8.85
N ASP A 85 -16.22 10.48 -7.99
CA ASP A 85 -17.07 11.66 -8.20
C ASP A 85 -16.78 12.42 -9.52
N TYR A 86 -15.66 12.15 -10.19
CA TYR A 86 -15.18 12.89 -11.37
C TYR A 86 -14.88 12.02 -12.60
N ASN A 87 -14.77 10.70 -12.48
CA ASN A 87 -14.36 9.80 -13.55
C ASN A 87 -15.04 8.42 -13.43
N PRO A 88 -15.68 7.91 -14.50
CA PRO A 88 -16.33 6.60 -14.50
C PRO A 88 -15.39 5.39 -14.35
N LYS A 89 -14.07 5.55 -14.57
CA LYS A 89 -13.10 4.46 -14.36
C LYS A 89 -11.74 4.99 -13.92
N VAL A 90 -11.45 4.87 -12.62
CA VAL A 90 -10.13 5.12 -12.04
C VAL A 90 -9.46 3.78 -11.77
N MET A 91 -8.24 3.57 -12.25
CA MET A 91 -7.45 2.37 -11.94
C MET A 91 -6.80 2.51 -10.55
N HIS A 92 -6.72 1.41 -9.80
CA HIS A 92 -6.14 1.41 -8.45
C HIS A 92 -4.93 0.52 -8.34
N ASP A 93 -3.81 1.04 -8.85
CA ASP A 93 -2.50 0.49 -8.53
C ASP A 93 -2.21 0.64 -7.03
N VAL A 94 -1.48 -0.33 -6.48
CA VAL A 94 -0.99 -0.22 -5.11
C VAL A 94 0.28 0.62 -5.18
N ASN A 95 0.08 1.90 -4.92
CA ASN A 95 1.13 2.90 -4.89
C ASN A 95 1.54 3.11 -3.46
N GLY A 96 2.85 3.14 -3.22
CA GLY A 96 3.36 3.39 -1.90
C GLY A 96 4.82 3.80 -1.90
N ILE A 97 5.27 4.26 -0.74
CA ILE A 97 6.67 4.58 -0.50
C ILE A 97 7.21 3.53 0.47
N ILE A 98 8.39 3.03 0.15
CA ILE A 98 9.17 2.14 0.98
C ILE A 98 10.17 2.97 1.76
N TYR A 99 10.21 2.77 3.08
CA TYR A 99 11.09 3.45 4.03
C TYR A 99 11.89 2.44 4.84
N PRO A 100 13.08 2.81 5.35
CA PRO A 100 13.70 2.09 6.45
C PRO A 100 12.85 2.22 7.71
N LEU A 101 12.67 1.12 8.43
CA LEU A 101 11.85 1.08 9.66
C LEU A 101 12.39 2.05 10.71
N SER A 102 13.70 2.26 10.76
CA SER A 102 14.36 3.19 11.68
C SER A 102 13.92 4.66 11.52
N THR A 103 13.35 5.01 10.37
CA THR A 103 12.99 6.40 10.01
C THR A 103 11.53 6.77 10.32
N ILE A 104 10.68 5.80 10.70
CA ILE A 104 9.24 6.03 10.88
C ILE A 104 8.71 5.39 12.16
N ASP A 105 7.95 6.17 12.93
CA ASP A 105 7.14 5.63 14.02
C ASP A 105 5.86 5.00 13.45
N ILE A 106 5.91 3.69 13.20
CA ILE A 106 4.77 2.92 12.68
C ILE A 106 3.57 2.88 13.64
N ASN A 107 3.78 3.16 14.93
CA ASN A 107 2.75 3.11 15.96
C ASN A 107 2.16 4.48 16.28
N GLY A 108 2.87 5.57 16.00
CA GLY A 108 2.45 6.93 16.38
C GLY A 108 1.03 7.29 15.95
N LEU A 109 0.64 6.99 14.70
CA LEU A 109 -0.75 7.21 14.26
C LEU A 109 -1.76 6.31 14.97
N SER A 110 -1.37 5.07 15.27
CA SER A 110 -2.19 4.12 16.00
C SER A 110 -2.38 4.52 17.46
N ASP A 111 -1.34 5.05 18.09
CA ASP A 111 -1.36 5.53 19.47
C ASP A 111 -2.16 6.83 19.59
N ASN A 112 -2.01 7.75 18.63
CA ASN A 112 -2.84 8.95 18.54
C ASN A 112 -4.34 8.60 18.44
N ALA A 113 -4.69 7.64 17.58
CA ALA A 113 -6.07 7.18 17.44
C ALA A 113 -6.61 6.52 18.72
N TRP A 114 -5.78 5.75 19.42
CA TRP A 114 -6.15 5.09 20.67
C TRP A 114 -6.39 6.09 21.80
N ASN A 115 -5.55 7.11 21.88
CA ASN A 115 -5.56 8.13 22.93
C ASN A 115 -6.46 9.34 22.59
N ILE A 116 -7.32 9.23 21.58
CA ILE A 116 -8.11 10.37 21.07
C ILE A 116 -8.95 11.10 22.15
N HIS A 117 -9.40 10.39 23.20
CA HIS A 117 -10.16 10.96 24.31
C HIS A 117 -9.32 11.78 25.31
N GLN A 118 -7.99 11.70 25.22
CA GLN A 118 -7.06 12.55 25.96
C GLN A 118 -6.82 13.86 25.21
N GLU A 119 -6.82 13.82 23.88
CA GLU A 119 -6.60 14.96 22.99
C GLU A 119 -7.88 15.79 22.74
N ILE A 120 -9.02 15.11 22.64
CA ILE A 120 -10.30 15.72 22.27
C ILE A 120 -11.36 15.30 23.28
N GLU A 121 -11.99 16.29 23.92
CA GLU A 121 -13.01 16.04 24.96
C GLU A 121 -14.21 15.24 24.46
N LYS A 122 -14.63 15.49 23.22
CA LYS A 122 -15.77 14.86 22.54
C LYS A 122 -15.38 14.50 21.10
N PRO A 123 -14.62 13.42 20.90
CA PRO A 123 -14.20 13.00 19.56
C PRO A 123 -15.38 12.44 18.78
N ILE A 124 -15.36 12.62 17.46
CA ILE A 124 -16.35 12.02 16.57
C ILE A 124 -15.88 10.63 16.19
N ILE A 125 -16.64 9.63 16.62
CA ILE A 125 -16.36 8.22 16.37
C ILE A 125 -17.66 7.57 15.90
N TYR A 126 -17.65 6.94 14.72
CA TYR A 126 -18.81 6.19 14.24
C TYR A 126 -18.39 4.95 13.45
N LYS A 127 -19.28 3.96 13.42
CA LYS A 127 -19.10 2.74 12.64
C LYS A 127 -19.50 3.00 11.19
N ASP A 128 -18.59 2.75 10.26
CA ASP A 128 -18.82 2.84 8.82
C ASP A 128 -19.67 1.64 8.36
N PRO A 129 -20.87 1.86 7.80
CA PRO A 129 -21.76 0.78 7.38
C PRO A 129 -21.21 -0.01 6.18
N LYS A 130 -20.26 0.54 5.40
CA LYS A 130 -19.71 -0.15 4.22
C LYS A 130 -18.61 -1.16 4.58
N THR A 131 -17.83 -0.87 5.61
CA THR A 131 -16.60 -1.61 5.93
C THR A 131 -16.67 -2.32 7.28
N ASP A 132 -17.71 -2.07 8.06
CA ASP A 132 -17.87 -2.51 9.45
C ASP A 132 -16.79 -2.00 10.43
N PHE A 133 -15.89 -1.12 9.98
CA PHE A 133 -14.86 -0.50 10.81
C PHE A 133 -15.34 0.81 11.43
N PHE A 134 -14.59 1.33 12.40
CA PHE A 134 -14.87 2.63 13.01
C PHE A 134 -13.98 3.70 12.41
N LYS A 135 -14.56 4.86 12.12
CA LYS A 135 -13.85 6.09 11.79
C LYS A 135 -13.69 6.92 13.05
N VAL A 136 -12.47 7.36 13.32
CA VAL A 136 -12.10 8.19 14.47
C VAL A 136 -11.49 9.48 13.92
N PHE A 137 -12.20 10.60 14.06
CA PHE A 137 -11.74 11.88 13.54
C PHE A 137 -10.86 12.60 14.56
N THR A 138 -9.77 13.20 14.08
CA THR A 138 -8.86 14.05 14.87
C THR A 138 -9.36 15.49 15.03
N PHE A 139 -10.56 15.78 14.51
CA PHE A 139 -11.20 17.08 14.60
C PHE A 139 -12.52 16.97 15.36
N LYS A 140 -12.95 18.09 15.96
CA LYS A 140 -14.26 18.22 16.62
C LYS A 140 -15.45 18.22 15.63
N LYS A 141 -15.19 17.98 14.35
CA LYS A 141 -16.15 17.91 13.24
C LYS A 141 -15.74 16.79 12.30
N GLU A 142 -16.67 16.26 11.54
CA GLU A 142 -16.43 15.22 10.52
C GLU A 142 -15.77 15.84 9.27
N ILE A 143 -14.59 16.42 9.46
CA ILE A 143 -13.82 17.11 8.44
C ILE A 143 -12.41 16.57 8.43
N GLY A 144 -11.81 16.53 7.25
CA GLY A 144 -10.43 16.10 7.09
C GLY A 144 -10.25 14.58 7.20
N PRO A 145 -9.01 14.13 7.35
CA PRO A 145 -8.69 12.72 7.47
C PRO A 145 -9.14 12.13 8.82
N TRP A 146 -9.30 10.81 8.85
CA TRP A 146 -9.69 10.05 10.01
C TRP A 146 -8.83 8.79 10.16
N HIS A 147 -8.76 8.28 11.37
CA HIS A 147 -8.21 6.96 11.63
C HIS A 147 -9.29 5.90 11.41
N LEU A 148 -8.94 4.80 10.74
CA LEU A 148 -9.81 3.64 10.55
C LEU A 148 -9.35 2.51 11.46
N VAL A 149 -10.25 2.02 12.30
CA VAL A 149 -9.94 1.08 13.39
C VAL A 149 -11.02 0.00 13.53
N LYS A 150 -10.65 -1.17 14.05
CA LYS A 150 -11.58 -2.32 14.19
C LYS A 150 -12.61 -2.15 15.29
N SER A 151 -12.29 -1.38 16.33
CA SER A 151 -13.23 -1.08 17.42
C SER A 151 -13.05 0.36 17.93
N ALA A 152 -14.12 0.99 18.39
CA ALA A 152 -14.04 2.36 18.89
C ALA A 152 -13.12 2.46 20.13
N PRO A 153 -12.24 3.48 20.21
CA PRO A 153 -11.51 3.78 21.44
C PRO A 153 -12.51 4.28 22.49
N VAL A 154 -12.37 3.76 23.73
CA VAL A 154 -13.28 4.05 24.84
C VAL A 154 -12.55 4.90 25.88
N LYS A 155 -13.19 6.00 26.30
CA LYS A 155 -12.66 6.89 27.34
C LYS A 155 -12.41 6.11 28.63
N ASN A 156 -11.25 6.33 29.25
CA ASN A 156 -10.82 5.66 30.48
C ASN A 156 -10.77 4.11 30.39
N SER A 157 -10.56 3.56 29.19
CA SER A 157 -10.40 2.12 29.02
C SER A 157 -9.11 1.63 29.68
N ILE A 158 -9.23 0.59 30.52
CA ILE A 158 -8.11 -0.18 31.06
C ILE A 158 -7.65 -1.31 30.13
N LYS A 159 -8.41 -1.59 29.05
CA LYS A 159 -8.05 -2.62 28.08
C LYS A 159 -6.84 -2.16 27.28
N GLN A 160 -5.90 -3.06 27.04
CA GLN A 160 -4.82 -2.81 26.09
C GLN A 160 -5.33 -2.85 24.65
N LYS A 161 -4.76 -2.00 23.80
CA LYS A 161 -5.00 -1.98 22.35
C LYS A 161 -4.50 -3.29 21.74
N ALA A 162 -5.35 -3.98 20.95
CA ALA A 162 -4.92 -5.17 20.22
C ALA A 162 -3.90 -4.78 19.12
N LYS A 163 -2.93 -5.66 18.82
CA LYS A 163 -1.85 -5.38 17.86
C LYS A 163 -2.35 -5.01 16.46
N ASP A 164 -3.46 -5.60 16.04
CA ASP A 164 -4.06 -5.42 14.72
C ASP A 164 -5.32 -4.53 14.77
N TRP A 165 -5.53 -3.79 15.85
CA TRP A 165 -6.69 -2.93 16.07
C TRP A 165 -6.78 -1.79 15.05
N TYR A 166 -5.63 -1.23 14.68
CA TYR A 166 -5.52 -0.11 13.76
C TYR A 166 -5.38 -0.60 12.33
N ILE A 167 -6.12 0.02 11.40
CA ILE A 167 -6.08 -0.34 9.98
C ILE A 167 -5.27 0.69 9.19
N GLY A 168 -5.59 1.97 9.33
CA GLY A 168 -4.93 2.99 8.53
C GLY A 168 -5.40 4.40 8.80
N PHE A 169 -4.75 5.35 8.13
CA PHE A 169 -5.12 6.76 8.15
C PHE A 169 -5.73 7.12 6.80
N CYS A 170 -7.01 7.46 6.81
CA CYS A 170 -7.76 7.66 5.58
C CYS A 170 -8.24 9.10 5.42
N GLY A 171 -8.51 9.48 4.18
CA GLY A 171 -9.07 10.78 3.84
C GLY A 171 -9.72 10.73 2.47
N LYS A 172 -10.32 11.86 2.08
CA LYS A 172 -10.82 12.07 0.72
C LYS A 172 -9.96 13.14 0.07
N LEU A 173 -9.19 12.75 -0.95
CA LEU A 173 -8.36 13.66 -1.73
C LEU A 173 -8.92 13.73 -3.16
N ALA A 174 -9.21 14.94 -3.65
CA ALA A 174 -9.75 15.16 -4.99
C ALA A 174 -10.93 14.22 -5.36
N GLY A 175 -11.88 14.02 -4.42
CA GLY A 175 -13.04 13.15 -4.65
C GLY A 175 -12.80 11.66 -4.40
N SER A 176 -11.57 11.23 -4.21
CA SER A 176 -11.22 9.83 -4.03
C SER A 176 -10.90 9.49 -2.59
N TYR A 177 -11.54 8.45 -2.07
CA TYR A 177 -11.15 7.81 -0.82
C TYR A 177 -9.73 7.28 -0.96
N ASN A 178 -8.87 7.62 -0.02
CA ASN A 178 -7.54 7.09 0.08
C ASN A 178 -7.22 6.74 1.54
N CYS A 179 -6.88 5.48 1.81
CA CYS A 179 -6.43 5.04 3.12
C CYS A 179 -4.99 4.52 3.08
N LYS A 180 -4.11 5.22 3.80
CA LYS A 180 -2.72 4.83 3.98
C LYS A 180 -2.62 3.72 5.02
N VAL A 181 -2.05 2.59 4.61
CA VAL A 181 -1.83 1.38 5.41
C VAL A 181 -0.34 1.03 5.36
N ASN A 182 0.19 0.42 6.41
CA ASN A 182 1.59 -0.02 6.46
C ASN A 182 1.67 -1.54 6.36
N VAL A 183 2.61 -2.02 5.57
CA VAL A 183 3.16 -3.38 5.68
C VAL A 183 4.57 -3.27 6.25
N VAL A 184 4.90 -4.09 7.24
CA VAL A 184 6.22 -4.12 7.85
C VAL A 184 6.87 -5.48 7.58
N TYR A 185 8.07 -5.48 7.03
CA TYR A 185 8.88 -6.67 6.81
C TYR A 185 10.33 -6.40 7.17
N LYS A 186 10.83 -7.03 8.24
CA LYS A 186 12.17 -6.75 8.80
C LYS A 186 12.35 -5.24 8.99
N ASP A 187 13.34 -4.65 8.35
CA ASP A 187 13.67 -3.22 8.45
C ASP A 187 12.99 -2.37 7.36
N ILE A 188 11.98 -2.93 6.69
CA ILE A 188 11.26 -2.28 5.60
C ILE A 188 9.83 -1.95 6.04
N VAL A 189 9.42 -0.70 5.82
CA VAL A 189 8.02 -0.28 5.91
C VAL A 189 7.55 0.12 4.52
N TYR A 190 6.52 -0.57 4.00
CA TYR A 190 5.81 -0.15 2.80
C TYR A 190 4.50 0.54 3.18
N ASN A 191 4.46 1.87 3.06
CA ASN A 191 3.25 2.66 3.24
C ASN A 191 2.50 2.72 1.90
N TYR A 192 1.37 2.03 1.80
CA TYR A 192 0.59 1.91 0.58
C TYR A 192 -0.84 2.42 0.76
N SER A 193 -1.46 2.75 -0.37
CA SER A 193 -2.79 3.35 -0.42
C SER A 193 -3.86 2.35 -0.85
N LEU A 194 -4.94 2.22 -0.07
CA LEU A 194 -6.15 1.47 -0.41
C LEU A 194 -7.33 2.40 -0.64
N ASN A 195 -8.15 2.08 -1.64
CA ASN A 195 -9.41 2.76 -1.89
C ASN A 195 -10.56 2.18 -1.02
N GLU A 196 -11.74 2.81 -1.11
CA GLU A 196 -12.93 2.42 -0.32
C GLU A 196 -13.38 0.98 -0.59
N HIS A 197 -13.28 0.51 -1.84
CA HIS A 197 -13.72 -0.83 -2.25
C HIS A 197 -12.76 -1.94 -1.80
N ASN A 198 -11.48 -1.61 -1.61
CA ASN A 198 -10.44 -2.58 -1.28
C ASN A 198 -10.01 -2.52 0.19
N VAL A 199 -10.47 -1.55 0.98
CA VAL A 199 -10.04 -1.41 2.39
C VAL A 199 -10.52 -2.56 3.28
N SER A 200 -11.66 -3.17 2.96
CA SER A 200 -12.11 -4.40 3.64
C SER A 200 -11.16 -5.58 3.38
N LEU A 201 -10.43 -5.55 2.26
CA LEU A 201 -9.44 -6.56 1.87
C LEU A 201 -8.03 -6.26 2.40
N HIS A 202 -7.86 -5.30 3.32
CA HIS A 202 -6.53 -4.83 3.76
C HIS A 202 -5.61 -5.97 4.23
N LYS A 203 -6.13 -6.99 4.93
CA LYS A 203 -5.32 -8.13 5.38
C LYS A 203 -4.85 -9.04 4.24
N GLN A 204 -5.71 -9.29 3.26
CA GLN A 204 -5.34 -10.07 2.08
C GLN A 204 -4.30 -9.32 1.25
N VAL A 205 -4.47 -8.00 1.09
CA VAL A 205 -3.50 -7.15 0.40
C VAL A 205 -2.17 -7.08 1.16
N GLU A 206 -2.20 -6.91 2.48
CA GLU A 206 -1.00 -6.92 3.34
C GLU A 206 -0.21 -8.23 3.16
N ALA A 207 -0.88 -9.38 3.17
CA ALA A 207 -0.24 -10.68 2.93
C ALA A 207 0.36 -10.78 1.52
N ALA A 208 -0.38 -10.36 0.48
CA ALA A 208 0.10 -10.35 -0.90
C ALA A 208 1.35 -9.47 -1.09
N LEU A 209 1.39 -8.32 -0.43
CA LEU A 209 2.52 -7.39 -0.42
C LEU A 209 3.72 -7.95 0.34
N LEU A 210 3.50 -8.58 1.50
CA LEU A 210 4.57 -9.26 2.25
C LEU A 210 5.25 -10.32 1.40
N GLU A 211 4.49 -11.11 0.63
CA GLU A 211 5.06 -12.08 -0.30
C GLU A 211 5.86 -11.44 -1.42
N GLU A 212 5.41 -10.31 -1.96
CA GLU A 212 6.18 -9.57 -2.99
C GLU A 212 7.51 -9.08 -2.41
N ILE A 213 7.50 -8.41 -1.25
CA ILE A 213 8.72 -7.90 -0.61
C ILE A 213 9.71 -9.04 -0.30
N LYS A 214 9.22 -10.18 0.23
CA LYS A 214 10.03 -11.38 0.44
C LYS A 214 10.64 -11.92 -0.85
N SER A 215 9.86 -11.92 -1.94
CA SER A 215 10.36 -12.37 -3.24
C SER A 215 11.48 -11.45 -3.77
N TRP A 216 11.38 -10.14 -3.52
CA TRP A 216 12.40 -9.17 -3.93
C TRP A 216 13.68 -9.31 -3.13
N GLU A 217 13.61 -9.62 -1.83
CA GLU A 217 14.79 -9.94 -1.02
C GLU A 217 15.52 -11.17 -1.58
N ASN A 218 14.77 -12.25 -1.91
CA ASN A 218 15.34 -13.47 -2.47
C ASN A 218 15.85 -13.34 -3.91
N ALA A 219 15.43 -12.29 -4.63
CA ALA A 219 15.83 -12.05 -6.01
C ALA A 219 17.16 -11.30 -6.14
N CYS A 220 17.76 -10.88 -5.03
CA CYS A 220 19.06 -10.22 -5.06
C CYS A 220 20.17 -11.22 -5.42
N PRO A 221 20.96 -10.96 -6.49
CA PRO A 221 22.11 -11.80 -6.80
C PRO A 221 23.08 -11.82 -5.61
N GLU A 222 23.64 -12.99 -5.31
CA GLU A 222 24.78 -13.10 -4.41
C GLU A 222 25.91 -12.20 -4.94
N SER A 223 26.43 -11.32 -4.06
CA SER A 223 27.48 -10.36 -4.37
C SER A 223 28.83 -11.02 -4.59
#